data_AF-A0A0F5MR90-F1
#
_entry.id   AF-A0A0F5MR90-F1
#
_cell.length_a   1.000
_cell.length_b   1.000
_cell.length_c   1.000
_cell.angle_alpha   90.00
_cell.angle_beta   90.00
_cell.angle_gamma   90.00
#
_symmetry.space_group_name_H-M   'P 1'
#
loop_
_entity.id
_entity.type
_entity.pdbx_description
1 polymer ?
#
loop_
_entity_poly.entity_id
_entity_poly.type
_entity_poly.pdbx_seq_one_letter_code
_entity_poly.pdbx_strand_id
1 'polypeptide(L)'
;MLGVAVQMSPGHEKVRLMQFDLDLLRERVFTKRDKIASDYGIADPADSPTDFAAQVIDAIDQRPAENPLDQHITNNTVFRAAVAAIWSSGTDWKVVLRRRADVEAALHQYDLETLANDPDVTVATLSPKLGSRFQKSHAAAILKWAERLAANPDYYQQAICAVGKQLRSATEPAGLTDGELMIALAVLFSEGATTQTPVSTVPAPELKAPGMGIAISCEFLRNLRWSGFKPDVHITRLFDHWAAIHHLPLAEQRTRAEEIVKLAGRRSREDMIRSVQYALAGLHHTPSDTPASEADNLIWLLGSYIEPIGAETDLPYLR
;
A
#
# COMPACT_ATOMS: atom_id res chain seq x y z
N MET A 1 -29.78 -48.27 36.54
CA MET A 1 -29.06 -48.43 35.26
C MET A 1 -29.86 -47.71 34.19
N LEU A 2 -29.51 -46.45 33.94
CA LEU A 2 -30.05 -45.63 32.86
C LEU A 2 -28.85 -45.09 32.08
N GLY A 3 -28.86 -45.32 30.78
CA GLY A 3 -27.78 -44.95 29.87
C GLY A 3 -27.75 -43.44 29.63
N VAL A 4 -26.53 -42.92 29.48
CA VAL A 4 -26.29 -41.62 28.87
C VAL A 4 -25.23 -41.86 27.80
N ALA A 5 -25.65 -41.80 26.54
CA ALA A 5 -24.76 -41.76 25.40
C ALA A 5 -24.06 -40.39 25.41
N VAL A 6 -22.74 -40.38 25.55
CA VAL A 6 -21.93 -39.18 25.36
C VAL A 6 -21.84 -38.94 23.85
N GLN A 7 -22.57 -37.93 23.39
CA GLN A 7 -22.46 -37.40 22.04
C GLN A 7 -21.10 -36.68 21.94
N MET A 8 -20.14 -37.30 21.26
CA MET A 8 -18.89 -36.65 20.90
C MET A 8 -19.19 -35.59 19.83
N SER A 9 -18.92 -34.32 20.15
CA SER A 9 -19.01 -33.22 19.18
C SER A 9 -18.04 -33.46 18.01
N PRO A 10 -18.43 -33.15 16.76
CA PRO A 10 -17.57 -33.32 15.60
C PRO A 10 -16.36 -32.39 15.70
N GLY A 11 -15.23 -32.90 15.22
CA GLY A 11 -13.93 -32.25 15.26
C GLY A 11 -13.95 -30.83 14.70
N HIS A 12 -13.07 -30.01 15.28
CA HIS A 12 -12.60 -28.79 14.64
C HIS A 12 -11.88 -29.21 13.35
N GLU A 13 -12.64 -29.27 12.26
CA GLU A 13 -12.06 -29.28 10.93
C GLU A 13 -11.17 -28.03 10.87
N LYS A 14 -9.85 -28.24 10.75
CA LYS A 14 -8.94 -27.14 10.43
C LYS A 14 -9.44 -26.59 9.10
N VAL A 15 -10.23 -25.52 9.14
CA VAL A 15 -10.54 -24.72 7.95
C VAL A 15 -9.17 -24.38 7.38
N ARG A 16 -8.84 -24.99 6.25
CA ARG A 16 -7.60 -24.70 5.55
C ARG A 16 -7.75 -23.26 5.09
N LEU A 17 -7.07 -22.35 5.78
CA LEU A 17 -7.03 -20.95 5.38
C LEU A 17 -6.44 -20.93 3.97
N MET A 18 -7.27 -20.51 3.02
CA MET A 18 -6.85 -20.32 1.64
C MET A 18 -5.74 -19.28 1.61
N GLN A 19 -4.60 -19.57 0.99
CA GLN A 19 -3.45 -18.66 0.91
C GLN A 19 -3.01 -18.45 -0.52
N PHE A 20 -2.36 -17.32 -0.81
CA PHE A 20 -1.71 -17.12 -2.10
C PHE A 20 -0.62 -18.16 -2.33
N ASP A 21 -0.62 -18.77 -3.50
CA ASP A 21 0.49 -19.59 -3.96
C ASP A 21 1.63 -18.70 -4.47
N LEU A 22 2.47 -18.26 -3.53
CA LEU A 22 3.59 -17.38 -3.83
C LEU A 22 4.64 -18.02 -4.74
N ASP A 23 4.77 -19.35 -4.74
CA ASP A 23 5.72 -20.04 -5.60
C ASP A 23 5.25 -19.96 -7.06
N LEU A 24 3.97 -20.25 -7.29
CA LEU A 24 3.35 -20.03 -8.60
C LEU A 24 3.43 -18.56 -9.04
N LEU A 25 3.15 -17.60 -8.14
CA LEU A 25 3.29 -16.17 -8.47
C LEU A 25 4.71 -15.82 -8.91
N ARG A 26 5.75 -16.31 -8.22
CA ARG A 26 7.16 -16.12 -8.57
C ARG A 26 7.48 -16.73 -9.94
N GLU A 27 7.06 -17.96 -10.20
CA GLU A 27 7.22 -18.62 -11.50
C GLU A 27 6.59 -17.80 -12.64
N ARG A 28 5.41 -17.25 -12.40
CA ARG A 28 4.68 -16.45 -13.40
C ARG A 28 5.38 -15.12 -13.65
N VAL A 29 5.78 -14.40 -12.61
CA VAL A 29 6.59 -13.17 -12.72
C VAL A 29 7.89 -13.43 -13.48
N PHE A 30 8.54 -14.57 -13.23
CA PHE A 30 9.78 -14.97 -13.91
C PHE A 30 9.63 -15.12 -15.43
N THR A 31 8.43 -15.41 -15.96
CA THR A 31 8.20 -15.48 -17.42
C THR A 31 8.44 -14.14 -18.15
N LYS A 32 8.49 -13.02 -17.42
CA LYS A 32 8.83 -11.68 -17.91
C LYS A 32 10.15 -11.16 -17.34
N ARG A 33 11.02 -12.04 -16.83
CA ARG A 33 12.30 -11.73 -16.17
C ARG A 33 13.04 -10.58 -16.79
N ASP A 34 13.46 -10.67 -18.05
CA ASP A 34 14.33 -9.66 -18.67
C ASP A 34 13.66 -8.29 -18.78
N LYS A 35 12.34 -8.28 -19.04
CA LYS A 35 11.56 -7.04 -19.14
C LYS A 35 11.45 -6.36 -17.78
N ILE A 36 11.18 -7.14 -16.73
CA ILE A 36 11.06 -6.66 -15.35
C ILE A 36 12.44 -6.22 -14.86
N ALA A 37 13.50 -7.02 -15.07
CA ALA A 37 14.88 -6.68 -14.72
C ALA A 37 15.29 -5.33 -15.31
N SER A 38 15.03 -5.12 -16.60
CA SER A 38 15.31 -3.85 -17.28
C SER A 38 14.54 -2.66 -16.68
N ASP A 39 13.26 -2.84 -16.30
CA ASP A 39 12.49 -1.75 -15.69
C ASP A 39 12.95 -1.46 -14.26
N TYR A 40 13.37 -2.47 -13.50
CA TYR A 40 13.83 -2.28 -12.13
C TYR A 40 15.34 -2.02 -12.02
N GLY A 41 16.05 -1.86 -13.15
CA GLY A 41 17.48 -1.55 -13.17
C GLY A 41 18.37 -2.68 -12.65
N ILE A 42 17.90 -3.93 -12.75
CA ILE A 42 18.63 -5.12 -12.32
C ILE A 42 19.60 -5.53 -13.44
N ALA A 43 20.89 -5.30 -13.22
CA ALA A 43 21.93 -5.53 -14.23
C ALA A 43 22.22 -7.02 -14.49
N ASP A 44 22.19 -7.84 -13.44
CA ASP A 44 22.44 -9.28 -13.49
C ASP A 44 21.26 -10.04 -12.83
N PRO A 45 20.16 -10.24 -13.58
CA PRO A 45 18.98 -10.89 -13.03
C PRO A 45 19.26 -12.36 -12.70
N ALA A 46 18.75 -12.88 -11.58
CA ALA A 46 18.97 -14.26 -11.19
C ALA A 46 18.25 -15.25 -12.13
N ASP A 47 18.76 -16.48 -12.23
CA ASP A 47 18.24 -17.52 -13.13
C ASP A 47 17.14 -18.40 -12.50
N SER A 48 16.79 -18.17 -11.22
CA SER A 48 15.71 -18.85 -10.53
C SER A 48 14.53 -17.91 -10.24
N PRO A 49 13.27 -18.38 -10.28
CA PRO A 49 12.11 -17.56 -9.94
C PRO A 49 12.18 -16.92 -8.55
N THR A 50 12.64 -17.68 -7.56
CA THR A 50 12.73 -17.23 -6.16
C THR A 50 13.78 -16.14 -5.98
N ASP A 51 15.00 -16.35 -6.48
CA ASP A 51 16.08 -15.37 -6.34
C ASP A 51 15.79 -14.11 -7.16
N PHE A 52 15.19 -14.27 -8.34
CA PHE A 52 14.79 -13.13 -9.16
C PHE A 52 13.69 -12.30 -8.49
N ALA A 53 12.68 -12.96 -7.92
CA ALA A 53 11.66 -12.26 -7.15
C ALA A 53 12.27 -11.47 -5.99
N ALA A 54 13.19 -12.05 -5.23
CA ALA A 54 13.89 -11.34 -4.16
C ALA A 54 14.65 -10.10 -4.68
N GLN A 55 15.38 -10.22 -5.80
CA GLN A 55 16.05 -9.07 -6.42
C GLN A 55 15.07 -7.95 -6.83
N VAL A 56 13.91 -8.30 -7.38
CA VAL A 56 12.88 -7.32 -7.78
C VAL A 56 12.28 -6.62 -6.56
N ILE A 57 11.97 -7.38 -5.50
CA ILE A 57 11.45 -6.82 -4.24
C ILE A 57 12.47 -5.87 -3.60
N ASP A 58 13.76 -6.18 -3.69
CA ASP A 58 14.84 -5.32 -3.23
C ASP A 58 14.94 -4.04 -4.05
N ALA A 59 14.80 -4.14 -5.37
CA ALA A 59 14.81 -3.00 -6.27
C ALA A 59 13.59 -2.08 -6.11
N ILE A 60 12.44 -2.62 -5.68
CA ILE A 60 11.24 -1.84 -5.31
C ILE A 60 11.48 -1.05 -4.02
N ASP A 61 12.36 -1.54 -3.14
CA ASP A 61 12.78 -0.87 -1.92
C ASP A 61 11.61 -0.60 -0.94
N GLN A 62 10.83 -1.66 -0.67
CA GLN A 62 9.67 -1.63 0.24
C GLN A 62 9.69 -2.74 1.31
N ARG A 63 10.88 -3.29 1.64
CA ARG A 63 11.02 -4.26 2.73
C ARG A 63 10.48 -3.70 4.06
N PRO A 64 9.51 -4.33 4.72
CA PRO A 64 8.92 -3.77 5.93
C PRO A 64 9.90 -3.65 7.10
N ALA A 65 9.71 -2.62 7.91
CA ALA A 65 10.39 -2.50 9.20
C ALA A 65 9.75 -3.46 10.23
N GLU A 66 10.52 -3.87 11.23
CA GLU A 66 10.04 -4.75 12.31
C GLU A 66 8.89 -4.12 13.10
N ASN A 67 9.03 -2.86 13.49
CA ASN A 67 7.94 -2.06 14.04
C ASN A 67 7.90 -0.69 13.35
N PRO A 68 6.86 -0.40 12.54
CA PRO A 68 6.80 0.86 11.83
C PRO A 68 6.66 2.07 12.76
N LEU A 69 6.11 1.92 13.97
CA LEU A 69 5.89 3.01 14.93
C LEU A 69 7.14 3.47 15.70
N ASP A 70 8.24 2.71 15.60
CA ASP A 70 9.50 2.98 16.30
C ASP A 70 10.64 3.40 15.34
N GLN A 71 10.35 3.53 14.04
CA GLN A 71 11.31 3.95 13.03
C GLN A 71 11.69 5.43 13.17
N HIS A 72 12.94 5.77 12.84
CA HIS A 72 13.40 7.17 12.75
C HIS A 72 13.52 7.56 11.28
N ILE A 73 12.50 8.24 10.75
CA ILE A 73 12.41 8.63 9.33
C ILE A 73 12.45 10.15 9.22
N THR A 74 13.35 10.66 8.37
CA THR A 74 13.48 12.10 8.10
C THR A 74 12.36 12.63 7.20
N ASN A 75 12.07 13.93 7.28
CA ASN A 75 11.10 14.55 6.38
C ASN A 75 11.48 14.42 4.89
N ASN A 76 12.77 14.44 4.52
CA ASN A 76 13.19 14.18 3.14
C ASN A 76 12.78 12.77 2.68
N THR A 77 12.83 11.79 3.59
CA THR A 77 12.37 10.42 3.29
C THR A 77 10.84 10.35 3.19
N VAL A 78 10.11 11.05 4.08
CA VAL A 78 8.65 11.20 3.97
C VAL A 78 8.25 11.85 2.66
N PHE A 79 8.97 12.90 2.26
CA PHE A 79 8.72 13.61 1.02
C PHE A 79 8.95 12.71 -0.20
N ARG A 80 10.08 12.00 -0.24
CA ARG A 80 10.38 11.00 -1.29
C ARG A 80 9.28 9.94 -1.40
N ALA A 81 8.82 9.40 -0.26
CA ALA A 81 7.75 8.41 -0.23
C ALA A 81 6.43 8.98 -0.78
N ALA A 82 6.08 10.22 -0.44
CA ALA A 82 4.89 10.89 -0.94
C ALA A 82 4.97 11.15 -2.45
N VAL A 83 6.12 11.64 -2.94
CA VAL A 83 6.36 11.86 -4.38
C VAL A 83 6.25 10.53 -5.13
N ALA A 84 6.90 9.46 -4.66
CA ALA A 84 6.86 8.16 -5.31
C ALA A 84 5.42 7.62 -5.43
N ALA A 85 4.63 7.70 -4.36
CA ALA A 85 3.24 7.24 -4.35
C ALA A 85 2.35 8.08 -5.27
N ILE A 86 2.41 9.41 -5.17
CA ILE A 86 1.59 10.32 -6.00
C ILE A 86 1.98 10.18 -7.47
N TRP A 87 3.27 10.20 -7.78
CA TRP A 87 3.73 10.24 -9.16
C TRP A 87 3.50 8.92 -9.89
N SER A 88 3.73 7.77 -9.25
CA SER A 88 3.49 6.46 -9.85
C SER A 88 2.00 6.17 -10.11
N SER A 89 1.09 6.84 -9.39
CA SER A 89 -0.35 6.69 -9.61
C SER A 89 -0.77 7.13 -11.01
N GLY A 90 -1.36 6.22 -11.79
CA GLY A 90 -1.82 6.54 -13.15
C GLY A 90 -0.72 6.95 -14.13
N THR A 91 0.53 6.59 -13.84
CA THR A 91 1.70 6.81 -14.71
C THR A 91 2.30 5.46 -15.07
N ASP A 92 2.53 5.21 -16.36
CA ASP A 92 3.27 4.01 -16.79
C ASP A 92 4.65 3.99 -16.11
N TRP A 93 5.01 2.87 -15.51
CA TRP A 93 6.26 2.71 -14.79
C TRP A 93 7.48 3.06 -15.65
N LYS A 94 7.46 2.75 -16.96
CA LYS A 94 8.52 3.14 -17.90
C LYS A 94 8.71 4.65 -17.99
N VAL A 95 7.61 5.40 -17.88
CA VAL A 95 7.65 6.87 -17.87
C VAL A 95 8.27 7.38 -16.59
N VAL A 96 7.91 6.79 -15.43
CA VAL A 96 8.50 7.10 -14.13
C VAL A 96 10.02 6.88 -14.17
N LEU A 97 10.46 5.71 -14.63
CA LEU A 97 11.89 5.37 -14.71
C LEU A 97 12.67 6.34 -15.60
N ARG A 98 12.19 6.59 -16.82
CA ARG A 98 12.85 7.47 -17.80
C ARG A 98 12.99 8.91 -17.29
N ARG A 99 12.07 9.38 -16.47
CA ARG A 99 12.00 10.78 -15.99
C ARG A 99 12.50 10.95 -14.56
N ARG A 100 12.91 9.86 -13.89
CA ARG A 100 13.24 9.86 -12.46
C ARG A 100 14.30 10.91 -12.13
N ALA A 101 15.44 10.87 -12.83
CA ALA A 101 16.52 11.82 -12.60
C ALA A 101 16.09 13.29 -12.80
N ASP A 102 15.25 13.58 -13.81
CA ASP A 102 14.76 14.94 -14.09
C ASP A 102 13.82 15.45 -13.00
N VAL A 103 12.96 14.58 -12.47
CA VAL A 103 12.03 14.91 -11.37
C VAL A 103 12.79 15.06 -10.06
N GLU A 104 13.72 14.15 -9.76
CA GLU A 104 14.59 14.23 -8.60
C GLU A 104 15.41 15.52 -8.59
N ALA A 105 16.04 15.86 -9.72
CA ALA A 105 16.79 17.10 -9.86
C ALA A 105 15.90 18.35 -9.69
N ALA A 106 14.68 18.34 -10.24
CA ALA A 106 13.73 19.45 -10.08
C ALA A 106 13.18 19.61 -8.66
N LEU A 107 13.31 18.57 -7.83
CA LEU A 107 12.94 18.58 -6.42
C LEU A 107 14.17 18.64 -5.50
N HIS A 108 15.32 19.09 -6.02
CA HIS A 108 16.58 19.20 -5.28
C HIS A 108 16.98 17.90 -4.57
N GLN A 109 16.83 16.76 -5.24
CA GLN A 109 17.08 15.43 -4.66
C GLN A 109 16.24 15.18 -3.40
N TYR A 110 15.01 15.70 -3.38
CA TYR A 110 14.09 15.67 -2.24
C TYR A 110 14.55 16.46 -1.01
N ASP A 111 15.52 17.36 -1.17
CA ASP A 111 15.96 18.25 -0.10
C ASP A 111 14.92 19.36 0.15
N LEU A 112 14.20 19.24 1.27
CA LEU A 112 13.09 20.14 1.59
C LEU A 112 13.56 21.56 1.91
N GLU A 113 14.74 21.72 2.49
CA GLU A 113 15.28 23.04 2.85
C GLU A 113 15.59 23.85 1.58
N THR A 114 16.29 23.23 0.63
CA THR A 114 16.58 23.85 -0.67
C THR A 114 15.29 24.10 -1.46
N LEU A 115 14.39 23.11 -1.50
CA LEU A 115 13.12 23.22 -2.21
C LEU A 115 12.21 24.33 -1.68
N ALA A 116 12.13 24.51 -0.35
CA ALA A 116 11.31 25.55 0.26
C ALA A 116 11.81 26.97 -0.07
N ASN A 117 13.09 27.11 -0.42
CA ASN A 117 13.72 28.39 -0.75
C ASN A 117 13.84 28.63 -2.26
N ASP A 118 13.38 27.70 -3.11
CA ASP A 118 13.46 27.83 -4.56
C ASP A 118 12.13 28.34 -5.16
N PRO A 119 12.04 29.63 -5.57
CA PRO A 119 10.82 30.19 -6.16
C PRO A 119 10.53 29.67 -7.58
N ASP A 120 11.51 29.04 -8.25
CA ASP A 120 11.35 28.54 -9.62
C ASP A 120 10.64 27.18 -9.65
N VAL A 121 10.57 26.47 -8.51
CA VAL A 121 9.87 25.19 -8.41
C VAL A 121 8.37 25.44 -8.15
N THR A 122 7.61 25.50 -9.23
CA THR A 122 6.17 25.76 -9.25
C THR A 122 5.41 24.63 -9.94
N VAL A 123 4.08 24.64 -9.86
CA VAL A 123 3.24 23.69 -10.62
C VAL A 123 3.53 23.75 -12.12
N ALA A 124 3.80 24.95 -12.65
CA ALA A 124 4.07 25.16 -14.06
C ALA A 124 5.41 24.57 -14.51
N THR A 125 6.45 24.61 -13.65
CA THR A 125 7.79 24.09 -13.97
C THR A 125 7.94 22.60 -13.65
N LEU A 126 7.26 22.11 -12.60
CA LEU A 126 7.31 20.70 -12.20
C LEU A 126 6.41 19.80 -13.06
N SER A 127 5.17 20.22 -13.37
CA SER A 127 4.20 19.34 -14.04
C SER A 127 4.69 18.76 -15.38
N PRO A 128 5.37 19.50 -16.28
CA PRO A 128 5.85 18.93 -17.55
C PRO A 128 6.90 17.83 -17.37
N LYS A 129 7.57 17.79 -16.21
CA LYS A 129 8.60 16.79 -15.89
C LYS A 129 7.99 15.45 -15.50
N LEU A 130 6.80 15.44 -14.89
CA LEU A 130 6.14 14.22 -14.38
C LEU A 130 5.67 13.28 -15.49
N GLY A 131 5.23 13.81 -16.64
CA GLY A 131 4.77 12.98 -17.76
C GLY A 131 3.54 12.10 -17.45
N SER A 132 2.75 12.45 -16.43
CA SER A 132 1.53 11.73 -16.06
C SER A 132 0.27 12.38 -16.64
N ARG A 133 -0.82 11.61 -16.80
CA ARG A 133 -2.13 12.15 -17.18
C ARG A 133 -2.64 13.20 -16.18
N PHE A 134 -2.21 13.08 -14.92
CA PHE A 134 -2.60 13.93 -13.80
C PHE A 134 -1.50 14.92 -13.41
N GLN A 135 -0.59 15.27 -14.33
CA GLN A 135 0.64 16.00 -14.02
C GLN A 135 0.44 17.31 -13.24
N LYS A 136 -0.61 18.09 -13.55
CA LYS A 136 -0.89 19.35 -12.84
C LYS A 136 -1.33 19.12 -11.40
N SER A 137 -2.26 18.18 -11.18
CA SER A 137 -2.72 17.83 -9.84
C SER A 137 -1.64 17.14 -9.01
N HIS A 138 -0.79 16.31 -9.63
CA HIS A 138 0.34 15.67 -8.95
C HIS A 138 1.38 16.70 -8.54
N ALA A 139 1.78 17.60 -9.43
CA ALA A 139 2.71 18.67 -9.08
C ALA A 139 2.15 19.53 -7.93
N ALA A 140 0.87 19.92 -7.98
CA ALA A 140 0.25 20.67 -6.89
C ALA A 140 0.23 19.89 -5.56
N ALA A 141 -0.03 18.58 -5.58
CA ALA A 141 0.00 17.75 -4.37
C ALA A 141 1.42 17.59 -3.81
N ILE A 142 2.43 17.39 -4.67
CA ILE A 142 3.84 17.31 -4.29
C ILE A 142 4.29 18.60 -3.62
N LEU A 143 4.00 19.78 -4.19
CA LEU A 143 4.40 21.05 -3.57
C LEU A 143 3.70 21.29 -2.22
N LYS A 144 2.42 20.92 -2.09
CA LYS A 144 1.71 20.96 -0.79
C LYS A 144 2.31 20.03 0.25
N TRP A 145 2.88 18.89 -0.17
CA TRP A 145 3.64 18.03 0.73
C TRP A 145 4.94 18.71 1.18
N ALA A 146 5.67 19.36 0.27
CA ALA A 146 6.88 20.11 0.64
C ALA A 146 6.57 21.21 1.67
N GLU A 147 5.53 22.02 1.42
CA GLU A 147 5.05 23.05 2.35
C GLU A 147 4.68 22.47 3.72
N ARG A 148 3.93 21.35 3.73
CA ARG A 148 3.51 20.67 4.96
C ARG A 148 4.69 20.16 5.78
N LEU A 149 5.70 19.58 5.12
CA LEU A 149 6.87 19.01 5.80
C LEU A 149 7.85 20.10 6.25
N ALA A 150 7.93 21.22 5.54
CA ALA A 150 8.68 22.39 6.00
C ALA A 150 8.07 23.00 7.27
N ALA A 151 6.74 22.99 7.40
CA ALA A 151 6.03 23.48 8.57
C ALA A 151 6.06 22.54 9.79
N ASN A 152 6.44 21.27 9.62
CA ASN A 152 6.51 20.29 10.70
C ASN A 152 7.84 19.51 10.62
N PRO A 153 8.85 19.83 11.44
CA PRO A 153 10.21 19.31 11.29
C PRO A 153 10.35 17.80 11.57
N ASP A 154 9.36 17.16 12.19
CA ASP A 154 9.34 15.71 12.44
C ASP A 154 7.94 15.14 12.17
N TYR A 155 7.52 15.22 10.91
CA TYR A 155 6.19 14.81 10.51
C TYR A 155 5.95 13.31 10.73
N TYR A 156 7.00 12.49 10.58
CA TYR A 156 6.88 11.05 10.77
C TYR A 156 6.50 10.70 12.21
N GLN A 157 7.20 11.24 13.21
CA GLN A 157 6.87 10.97 14.61
C GLN A 157 5.62 11.71 15.08
N GLN A 158 5.55 13.02 14.81
CA GLN A 158 4.52 13.89 15.37
C GLN A 158 3.16 13.71 14.72
N ALA A 159 3.11 13.30 13.44
CA ALA A 159 1.86 13.02 12.75
C ALA A 159 1.65 11.52 12.56
N ILE A 160 2.48 10.85 11.76
CA ILE A 160 2.19 9.46 11.33
C ILE A 160 2.20 8.49 12.53
N CYS A 161 3.26 8.47 13.32
CA CYS A 161 3.38 7.56 14.46
C CYS A 161 2.45 7.93 15.61
N ALA A 162 2.32 9.22 15.95
CA ALA A 162 1.42 9.67 17.00
C ALA A 162 -0.04 9.28 16.71
N VAL A 163 -0.49 9.49 15.47
CA VAL A 163 -1.83 9.08 15.03
C VAL A 163 -1.99 7.57 15.05
N GLY A 164 -0.99 6.82 14.56
CA GLY A 164 -1.02 5.36 14.60
C GLY A 164 -1.13 4.78 16.01
N LYS A 165 -0.39 5.36 16.98
CA LYS A 165 -0.46 5.00 18.40
C LYS A 165 -1.85 5.26 18.99
N GLN A 166 -2.48 6.38 18.64
CA GLN A 166 -3.84 6.72 19.09
C GLN A 166 -4.89 5.78 18.49
N LEU A 167 -4.81 5.48 17.19
CA LEU A 167 -5.72 4.53 16.54
C LEU A 167 -5.62 3.13 17.16
N ARG A 168 -4.40 2.61 17.36
CA ARG A 168 -4.19 1.31 18.02
C ARG A 168 -4.81 1.29 19.42
N SER A 169 -4.51 2.30 20.23
CA SER A 169 -5.03 2.42 21.59
C SER A 169 -6.56 2.49 21.64
N ALA A 170 -7.20 3.13 20.66
CA ALA A 170 -8.66 3.26 20.59
C ALA A 170 -9.39 1.94 20.24
N THR A 171 -8.65 0.92 19.80
CA THR A 171 -9.20 -0.39 19.39
C THR A 171 -8.92 -1.51 20.38
N GLU A 172 -8.31 -1.21 21.52
CA GLU A 172 -8.06 -2.18 22.59
C GLU A 172 -9.39 -2.70 23.20
N PRO A 173 -9.46 -3.98 23.62
CA PRO A 173 -8.38 -4.98 23.66
C PRO A 173 -8.17 -5.78 22.37
N ALA A 174 -9.01 -5.58 21.34
CA ALA A 174 -8.90 -6.32 20.08
C ALA A 174 -7.66 -5.88 19.27
N GLY A 175 -7.34 -4.59 19.34
CA GLY A 175 -6.21 -3.98 18.65
C GLY A 175 -6.34 -3.96 17.12
N LEU A 176 -5.41 -3.25 16.49
CA LEU A 176 -5.13 -3.36 15.06
C LEU A 176 -3.77 -4.02 14.91
N THR A 177 -3.70 -5.05 14.07
CA THR A 177 -2.41 -5.55 13.56
C THR A 177 -1.67 -4.44 12.81
N ASP A 178 -0.36 -4.59 12.55
CA ASP A 178 0.40 -3.57 11.79
C ASP A 178 -0.19 -3.31 10.40
N GLY A 179 -0.62 -4.37 9.70
CA GLY A 179 -1.27 -4.25 8.40
C GLY A 179 -2.62 -3.55 8.45
N GLU A 180 -3.46 -3.87 9.43
CA GLU A 180 -4.74 -3.17 9.63
C GLU A 180 -4.54 -1.72 10.05
N LEU A 181 -3.51 -1.43 10.87
CA LEU A 181 -3.15 -0.08 11.26
C LEU A 181 -2.69 0.73 10.04
N MET A 182 -1.90 0.14 9.15
CA MET A 182 -1.53 0.76 7.87
C MET A 182 -2.79 1.12 7.06
N ILE A 183 -3.75 0.20 6.94
CA ILE A 183 -5.00 0.45 6.21
C ILE A 183 -5.83 1.55 6.88
N ALA A 184 -5.93 1.55 8.22
CA ALA A 184 -6.65 2.58 8.96
C ALA A 184 -6.01 3.98 8.75
N LEU A 185 -4.68 4.07 8.80
CA LEU A 185 -3.94 5.28 8.46
C LEU A 185 -4.16 5.69 7.01
N ALA A 186 -4.19 4.73 6.07
CA ALA A 186 -4.42 5.01 4.66
C ALA A 186 -5.81 5.62 4.39
N VAL A 187 -6.84 5.08 5.06
CA VAL A 187 -8.20 5.64 5.05
C VAL A 187 -8.19 7.06 5.61
N LEU A 188 -7.55 7.27 6.76
CA LEU A 188 -7.49 8.56 7.41
C LEU A 188 -6.75 9.61 6.57
N PHE A 189 -5.63 9.24 5.94
CA PHE A 189 -4.87 10.14 5.06
C PHE A 189 -5.59 10.42 3.74
N SER A 190 -6.43 9.50 3.26
CA SER A 190 -7.28 9.73 2.09
C SER A 190 -8.41 10.73 2.39
N GLU A 191 -9.08 10.55 3.53
CA GLU A 191 -10.36 11.20 3.79
C GLU A 191 -10.27 12.36 4.79
N GLY A 192 -9.22 12.42 5.60
CA GLY A 192 -9.12 13.26 6.78
C GLY A 192 -10.01 12.76 7.94
N ALA A 193 -9.79 13.35 9.10
CA ALA A 193 -10.54 13.06 10.31
C ALA A 193 -11.86 13.84 10.39
N THR A 194 -12.73 13.39 11.30
CA THR A 194 -13.88 14.14 11.80
C THR A 194 -13.76 14.32 13.32
N THR A 195 -14.74 14.98 13.94
CA THR A 195 -14.83 15.10 15.40
C THR A 195 -15.04 13.76 16.11
N GLN A 196 -15.39 12.70 15.38
CA GLN A 196 -15.58 11.35 15.93
C GLN A 196 -14.32 10.48 15.80
N THR A 197 -13.32 10.93 15.05
CA THR A 197 -12.04 10.20 14.93
C THR A 197 -11.34 10.21 16.29
N PRO A 198 -10.84 9.06 16.77
CA PRO A 198 -10.18 8.97 18.08
C PRO A 198 -8.72 9.47 18.00
N VAL A 199 -8.52 10.62 17.36
CA VAL A 199 -7.21 11.22 17.11
C VAL A 199 -7.26 12.69 17.49
N SER A 200 -6.32 13.14 18.32
CA SER A 200 -6.26 14.50 18.87
C SER A 200 -4.88 15.16 18.80
N THR A 201 -3.83 14.40 18.51
CA THR A 201 -2.45 14.93 18.40
C THR A 201 -2.24 15.81 17.17
N VAL A 202 -3.03 15.58 16.12
CA VAL A 202 -2.93 16.33 14.85
C VAL A 202 -4.30 16.96 14.56
N PRO A 203 -4.35 18.26 14.20
CA PRO A 203 -5.60 18.90 13.80
C PRO A 203 -6.29 18.15 12.65
N ALA A 204 -7.61 17.96 12.74
CA ALA A 204 -8.37 17.23 11.74
C ALA A 204 -8.17 17.68 10.27
N PRO A 205 -8.04 18.99 9.96
CA PRO A 205 -7.75 19.45 8.59
C PRO A 205 -6.40 18.99 8.04
N GLU A 206 -5.42 18.72 8.91
CA GLU A 206 -4.07 18.31 8.53
C GLU A 206 -3.95 16.81 8.30
N LEU A 207 -4.89 16.02 8.81
CA LEU A 207 -4.92 14.56 8.64
C LEU A 207 -5.26 14.14 7.22
N LYS A 208 -5.95 14.97 6.42
CA LYS A 208 -6.08 14.70 4.99
C LYS A 208 -4.78 15.02 4.27
N ALA A 209 -4.17 14.03 3.66
CA ALA A 209 -2.91 14.17 2.94
C ALA A 209 -3.11 14.71 1.51
N PRO A 210 -2.25 15.62 1.01
CA PRO A 210 -2.36 16.16 -0.33
C PRO A 210 -2.23 15.06 -1.40
N GLY A 211 -3.21 14.98 -2.30
CA GLY A 211 -3.17 14.05 -3.45
C GLY A 211 -3.32 12.57 -3.09
N MET A 212 -3.68 12.24 -1.85
CA MET A 212 -3.78 10.86 -1.40
C MET A 212 -5.23 10.36 -1.48
N GLY A 213 -5.46 9.35 -2.32
CA GLY A 213 -6.60 8.43 -2.20
C GLY A 213 -6.15 7.14 -1.49
N ILE A 214 -7.06 6.27 -1.05
CA ILE A 214 -6.74 5.07 -0.25
C ILE A 214 -5.57 4.25 -0.83
N ALA A 215 -5.60 3.90 -2.12
CA ALA A 215 -4.53 3.12 -2.74
C ALA A 215 -3.18 3.88 -2.76
N ILE A 216 -3.20 5.19 -3.00
CA ILE A 216 -1.99 6.04 -2.97
C ILE A 216 -1.47 6.16 -1.54
N SER A 217 -2.36 6.30 -0.54
CA SER A 217 -1.98 6.31 0.87
C SER A 217 -1.34 4.98 1.32
N CYS A 218 -1.85 3.83 0.86
CA CYS A 218 -1.22 2.54 1.10
C CYS A 218 0.19 2.48 0.49
N GLU A 219 0.35 2.91 -0.76
CA GLU A 219 1.66 2.98 -1.42
C GLU A 219 2.64 3.89 -0.66
N PHE A 220 2.15 5.05 -0.22
CA PHE A 220 2.92 6.00 0.58
C PHE A 220 3.45 5.37 1.87
N LEU A 221 2.60 4.66 2.62
CA LEU A 221 3.00 4.00 3.86
C LEU A 221 3.96 2.82 3.60
N ARG A 222 3.77 2.07 2.51
CA ARG A 222 4.70 1.00 2.09
C ARG A 222 6.07 1.53 1.70
N ASN A 223 6.14 2.69 1.04
CA ASN A 223 7.39 3.41 0.80
C ASN A 223 8.08 3.87 2.10
N LEU A 224 7.32 3.97 3.19
CA LEU A 224 7.81 4.19 4.56
C LEU A 224 8.00 2.90 5.36
N ARG A 225 8.06 1.75 4.67
CA ARG A 225 8.33 0.42 5.23
C ARG A 225 7.24 -0.09 6.16
N TRP A 226 6.01 0.40 6.03
CA TRP A 226 4.86 -0.25 6.63
C TRP A 226 4.49 -1.50 5.83
N SER A 227 4.30 -2.63 6.53
CA SER A 227 3.79 -3.84 5.89
C SER A 227 2.31 -3.69 5.65
N GLY A 228 1.88 -3.94 4.41
CA GLY A 228 0.47 -4.04 4.10
C GLY A 228 0.19 -4.16 2.61
N PHE A 229 -1.11 -4.16 2.30
CA PHE A 229 -1.64 -4.40 0.97
C PHE A 229 -2.32 -3.14 0.42
N LYS A 230 -2.11 -2.86 -0.87
CA LYS A 230 -2.65 -1.73 -1.61
C LYS A 230 -3.79 -2.19 -2.52
N PRO A 231 -5.01 -1.63 -2.39
CA PRO A 231 -6.14 -1.99 -3.24
C PRO A 231 -6.08 -1.23 -4.58
N ASP A 232 -5.02 -1.45 -5.35
CA ASP A 232 -4.82 -0.86 -6.68
C ASP A 232 -5.68 -1.56 -7.76
N VAL A 233 -5.85 -0.91 -8.92
CA VAL A 233 -6.67 -1.43 -10.03
C VAL A 233 -6.19 -2.78 -10.58
N HIS A 234 -4.89 -3.06 -10.58
CA HIS A 234 -4.36 -4.35 -11.01
C HIS A 234 -4.72 -5.44 -10.01
N ILE A 235 -4.56 -5.16 -8.72
CA ILE A 235 -4.86 -6.08 -7.61
C ILE A 235 -6.36 -6.34 -7.51
N THR A 236 -7.18 -5.30 -7.46
CA THR A 236 -8.63 -5.45 -7.24
C THR A 236 -9.31 -6.21 -8.37
N ARG A 237 -8.86 -6.00 -9.62
CA ARG A 237 -9.29 -6.78 -10.79
C ARG A 237 -8.90 -8.25 -10.68
N LEU A 238 -7.66 -8.56 -10.31
CA LEU A 238 -7.23 -9.95 -10.12
C LEU A 238 -8.03 -10.62 -9.00
N PHE A 239 -8.29 -9.90 -7.90
CA PHE A 239 -9.08 -10.43 -6.79
C PHE A 239 -10.54 -10.64 -7.18
N ASP A 240 -11.15 -9.75 -7.99
CA ASP A 240 -12.48 -9.96 -8.55
C ASP A 240 -12.53 -11.21 -9.43
N HIS A 241 -11.51 -11.40 -10.29
CA HIS A 241 -11.38 -12.60 -11.11
C HIS A 241 -11.28 -13.85 -10.25
N TRP A 242 -10.33 -13.89 -9.30
CA TRP A 242 -10.14 -15.04 -8.41
C TRP A 242 -11.32 -15.28 -7.47
N ALA A 243 -12.08 -14.26 -7.08
CA ALA A 243 -13.32 -14.44 -6.34
C ALA A 243 -14.37 -15.18 -7.18
N ALA A 244 -14.45 -14.89 -8.48
CA ALA A 244 -15.39 -15.55 -9.39
C ALA A 244 -15.02 -17.01 -9.69
N ILE A 245 -13.73 -17.31 -9.90
CA ILE A 245 -13.29 -18.63 -10.39
C ILE A 245 -12.66 -19.54 -9.32
N HIS A 246 -12.12 -18.96 -8.25
CA HIS A 246 -11.42 -19.68 -7.17
C HIS A 246 -12.02 -19.43 -5.79
N HIS A 247 -13.15 -18.72 -5.73
CA HIS A 247 -13.90 -18.45 -4.50
C HIS A 247 -13.09 -17.72 -3.42
N LEU A 248 -12.20 -16.80 -3.81
CA LEU A 248 -11.56 -15.86 -2.88
C LEU A 248 -12.64 -15.14 -2.03
N PRO A 249 -12.64 -15.29 -0.69
CA PRO A 249 -13.75 -14.85 0.16
C PRO A 249 -13.71 -13.35 0.50
N LEU A 250 -13.85 -12.49 -0.51
CA LEU A 250 -13.87 -11.03 -0.33
C LEU A 250 -15.00 -10.55 0.60
N ALA A 251 -16.15 -11.23 0.57
CA ALA A 251 -17.31 -10.89 1.38
C ALA A 251 -17.07 -11.05 2.90
N GLU A 252 -16.20 -11.99 3.29
CA GLU A 252 -15.88 -12.24 4.71
C GLU A 252 -15.14 -11.05 5.35
N GLN A 253 -14.44 -10.24 4.54
CA GLN A 253 -13.71 -9.07 5.01
C GLN A 253 -14.60 -7.84 5.27
N ARG A 254 -15.90 -7.89 4.93
CA ARG A 254 -16.78 -6.71 4.94
C ARG A 254 -16.92 -6.10 6.33
N THR A 255 -17.26 -6.90 7.33
CA THR A 255 -17.51 -6.41 8.68
C THR A 255 -16.28 -5.69 9.24
N ARG A 256 -15.10 -6.31 9.09
CA ARG A 256 -13.84 -5.71 9.54
C ARG A 256 -13.48 -4.45 8.76
N ALA A 257 -13.77 -4.42 7.45
CA ALA A 257 -13.59 -3.22 6.65
C ALA A 257 -14.46 -2.05 7.13
N GLU A 258 -15.72 -2.32 7.46
CA GLU A 258 -16.64 -1.31 8.00
C GLU A 258 -16.16 -0.76 9.35
N GLU A 259 -15.61 -1.60 10.23
CA GLU A 259 -14.99 -1.18 11.49
C GLU A 259 -13.81 -0.24 11.27
N ILE A 260 -12.86 -0.62 10.39
CA ILE A 260 -11.70 0.21 10.07
C ILE A 260 -12.13 1.56 9.46
N VAL A 261 -13.09 1.56 8.54
CA VAL A 261 -13.61 2.80 7.93
C VAL A 261 -14.26 3.72 8.98
N LYS A 262 -14.96 3.14 9.97
CA LYS A 262 -15.58 3.92 11.06
C LYS A 262 -14.54 4.64 11.94
N LEU A 263 -13.29 4.15 12.03
CA LEU A 263 -12.24 4.84 12.78
C LEU A 263 -11.92 6.23 12.23
N ALA A 264 -12.10 6.44 10.92
CA ALA A 264 -11.97 7.77 10.33
C ALA A 264 -13.13 8.72 10.69
N GLY A 265 -14.13 8.25 11.45
CA GLY A 265 -15.26 9.06 11.94
C GLY A 265 -16.21 9.55 10.85
N ARG A 266 -16.14 8.96 9.64
CA ARG A 266 -17.01 9.30 8.51
C ARG A 266 -18.09 8.25 8.33
N ARG A 267 -19.21 8.67 7.71
CA ARG A 267 -20.23 7.73 7.25
C ARG A 267 -19.60 6.79 6.23
N SER A 268 -19.67 5.49 6.49
CA SER A 268 -19.07 4.46 5.64
C SER A 268 -19.63 4.57 4.22
N ARG A 269 -18.76 4.85 3.25
CA ARG A 269 -19.09 4.85 1.82
C ARG A 269 -18.68 3.50 1.23
N GLU A 270 -19.49 3.01 0.30
CA GLU A 270 -19.32 1.66 -0.27
C GLU A 270 -17.97 1.49 -0.99
N ASP A 271 -17.52 2.50 -1.74
CA ASP A 271 -16.23 2.52 -2.43
C ASP A 271 -15.05 2.42 -1.45
N MET A 272 -15.15 3.09 -0.30
CA MET A 272 -14.15 3.00 0.76
C MET A 272 -14.14 1.63 1.43
N ILE A 273 -15.32 1.11 1.79
CA ILE A 273 -15.46 -0.23 2.38
C ILE A 273 -14.84 -1.25 1.43
N ARG A 274 -15.21 -1.21 0.14
CA ARG A 274 -14.70 -2.13 -0.87
C ARG A 274 -13.18 -2.05 -1.01
N SER A 275 -12.61 -0.84 -1.01
CA SER A 275 -11.15 -0.65 -1.05
C SER A 275 -10.46 -1.31 0.16
N VAL A 276 -11.01 -1.11 1.36
CA VAL A 276 -10.49 -1.72 2.59
C VAL A 276 -10.68 -3.23 2.58
N GLN A 277 -11.79 -3.76 2.05
CA GLN A 277 -12.02 -5.20 1.90
C GLN A 277 -10.94 -5.86 1.04
N TYR A 278 -10.57 -5.28 -0.11
CA TYR A 278 -9.48 -5.82 -0.93
C TYR A 278 -8.14 -5.80 -0.20
N ALA A 279 -7.83 -4.71 0.50
CA ALA A 279 -6.59 -4.63 1.27
C ALA A 279 -6.55 -5.68 2.39
N LEU A 280 -7.66 -5.88 3.12
CA LEU A 280 -7.79 -6.91 4.15
C LEU A 280 -7.72 -8.33 3.57
N ALA A 281 -8.33 -8.59 2.41
CA ALA A 281 -8.21 -9.88 1.75
C ALA A 281 -6.75 -10.19 1.39
N GLY A 282 -6.03 -9.20 0.86
CA GLY A 282 -4.61 -9.35 0.55
C GLY A 282 -3.77 -9.64 1.79
N LEU A 283 -4.02 -8.94 2.90
CA LEU A 283 -3.39 -9.24 4.19
C LEU A 283 -3.70 -10.66 4.67
N HIS A 284 -4.97 -11.06 4.66
CA HIS A 284 -5.45 -12.31 5.24
C HIS A 284 -4.96 -13.54 4.47
N HIS A 285 -4.92 -13.45 3.15
CA HIS A 285 -4.52 -14.57 2.28
C HIS A 285 -3.01 -14.61 2.01
N THR A 286 -2.23 -13.65 2.50
CA THR A 286 -0.76 -13.75 2.46
C THR A 286 -0.28 -14.82 3.46
N PRO A 287 0.63 -15.73 3.06
CA PRO A 287 1.28 -16.67 3.98
C PRO A 287 1.95 -15.96 5.17
N SER A 288 1.82 -16.51 6.38
CA SER A 288 2.26 -15.87 7.62
C SER A 288 3.78 -15.67 7.74
N ASP A 289 4.56 -16.41 6.96
CA ASP A 289 6.02 -16.31 6.89
C ASP A 289 6.51 -15.28 5.85
N THR A 290 5.58 -14.66 5.11
CA THR A 290 5.88 -13.68 4.07
C THR A 290 5.28 -12.32 4.43
N PRO A 291 6.04 -11.21 4.33
CA PRO A 291 5.47 -9.88 4.52
C PRO A 291 4.40 -9.57 3.46
N ALA A 292 3.26 -9.00 3.88
CA ALA A 292 2.16 -8.66 2.97
C ALA A 292 2.57 -7.76 1.80
N SER A 293 3.53 -6.85 2.00
CA SER A 293 4.04 -6.01 0.91
C SER A 293 4.85 -6.77 -0.14
N GLU A 294 5.45 -7.91 0.20
CA GLU A 294 6.08 -8.79 -0.79
C GLU A 294 5.01 -9.47 -1.66
N ALA A 295 3.99 -10.05 -1.03
CA ALA A 295 2.88 -10.67 -1.74
C ALA A 295 2.14 -9.66 -2.63
N ASP A 296 1.88 -8.46 -2.13
CA ASP A 296 1.31 -7.37 -2.91
C ASP A 296 2.16 -7.05 -4.15
N ASN A 297 3.48 -6.86 -3.99
CA ASN A 297 4.37 -6.56 -5.11
C ASN A 297 4.36 -7.66 -6.16
N LEU A 298 4.36 -8.94 -5.76
CA LEU A 298 4.26 -10.07 -6.69
C LEU A 298 2.93 -10.08 -7.46
N ILE A 299 1.81 -9.84 -6.77
CA ILE A 299 0.47 -9.81 -7.38
C ILE A 299 0.33 -8.58 -8.28
N TRP A 300 0.88 -7.43 -7.89
CA TRP A 300 0.92 -6.24 -8.72
C TRP A 300 1.75 -6.48 -9.99
N LEU A 301 2.94 -7.10 -9.87
CA LEU A 301 3.76 -7.49 -11.02
C LEU A 301 3.01 -8.43 -11.94
N LEU A 302 2.33 -9.44 -11.39
CA LEU A 302 1.46 -10.34 -12.15
C LEU A 302 0.43 -9.54 -12.96
N GLY A 303 -0.35 -8.69 -12.29
CA GLY A 303 -1.44 -7.93 -12.92
C GLY A 303 -0.98 -6.79 -13.85
N SER A 304 0.29 -6.39 -13.77
CA SER A 304 0.88 -5.33 -14.60
C SER A 304 1.62 -5.89 -15.83
N TYR A 305 2.38 -6.99 -15.67
CA TYR A 305 3.28 -7.51 -16.70
C TYR A 305 2.81 -8.81 -17.38
N ILE A 306 2.07 -9.66 -16.67
CA ILE A 306 1.78 -11.03 -17.10
C ILE A 306 0.31 -11.17 -17.47
N GLU A 307 -0.58 -10.70 -16.59
CA GLU A 307 -2.04 -10.79 -16.73
C GLU A 307 -2.66 -9.39 -16.68
N PRO A 308 -2.35 -8.51 -17.66
CA PRO A 308 -3.03 -7.22 -17.78
C PRO A 308 -4.53 -7.43 -18.04
N ILE A 309 -5.29 -6.34 -18.03
CA ILE A 309 -6.74 -6.37 -18.26
C ILE A 309 -7.11 -7.17 -19.53
N GLY A 310 -8.02 -8.14 -19.38
CA GLY A 310 -8.46 -9.02 -20.46
C GLY A 310 -7.53 -10.19 -20.79
N ALA A 311 -6.45 -10.38 -20.04
CA ALA A 311 -5.50 -11.49 -20.16
C ALA A 311 -5.35 -12.27 -18.85
N GLU A 312 -6.33 -12.17 -17.95
CA GLU A 312 -6.44 -12.97 -16.73
C GLU A 312 -6.48 -14.46 -17.07
N THR A 313 -5.76 -15.28 -16.29
CA THR A 313 -5.77 -16.75 -16.45
C THR A 313 -6.54 -17.44 -15.33
N ASP A 314 -6.93 -18.69 -15.55
CA ASP A 314 -7.61 -19.52 -14.55
C ASP A 314 -6.64 -20.38 -13.72
N LEU A 315 -5.37 -19.95 -13.64
CA LEU A 315 -4.37 -20.64 -12.85
C LEU A 315 -4.67 -20.53 -11.34
N PRO A 316 -4.49 -21.60 -10.56
CA PRO A 316 -4.91 -21.65 -9.16
C PRO A 316 -3.90 -20.91 -8.25
N TYR A 317 -3.95 -19.58 -8.25
CA TYR A 317 -3.11 -18.73 -7.39
C TYR A 317 -3.46 -18.80 -5.89
N LEU A 318 -4.35 -19.71 -5.50
CA LEU A 318 -4.86 -19.90 -4.13
C LEU A 318 -4.75 -21.38 -3.73
N ARG A 319 -4.23 -21.67 -2.54
CA ARG A 319 -3.96 -23.03 -2.01
C ARG A 319 -4.46 -23.27 -0.59
#